data_AF-A0A0F9BAV1-F1
#
_entry.id   AF-A0A0F9BAV1-F1
#
_cell.length_a   1.000
_cell.length_b   1.000
_cell.length_c   1.000
_cell.angle_alpha   90.00
_cell.angle_beta   90.00
_cell.angle_gamma   90.00
#
_symmetry.space_group_name_H-M   'P 1'
#
loop_
_entity.id
_entity.type
_entity.pdbx_description
1 polymer ?
#
loop_
_entity_poly.entity_id
_entity_poly.type
_entity_poly.pdbx_seq_one_letter_code
_entity_poly.pdbx_strand_id
1 'polypeptide(L)' 'MLTSFLPGFALSLTLIMAIGAQNAFVLRQGLRREHVLPVVLLCAGSDALLIGAGVAGFG' A
#
# COMPACT_ATOMS: atom_id res chain seq x y z
N MET A 1 -4.97 24.18 15.59
CA MET A 1 -4.15 22.99 15.89
C MET A 1 -4.95 21.69 15.77
N LEU A 2 -6.10 21.52 16.44
CA LEU A 2 -6.95 20.32 16.31
C LEU A 2 -7.47 20.06 14.88
N THR A 3 -7.64 21.11 14.07
CA THR A 3 -8.12 21.02 12.67
C THR A 3 -7.16 20.27 11.73
N SER A 4 -5.85 20.28 12.00
CA SER A 4 -4.86 19.52 11.23
C SER A 4 -4.60 18.13 11.83
N PHE A 5 -4.92 17.95 13.12
CA PHE A 5 -4.73 16.68 13.82
C PHE A 5 -5.65 15.60 13.27
N LEU A 6 -6.93 15.91 13.06
CA LEU A 6 -7.92 14.96 12.53
C LEU A 6 -7.57 14.43 11.12
N PRO A 7 -7.26 15.27 10.12
CA PRO A 7 -6.87 14.79 8.79
C PRO A 7 -5.52 14.09 8.79
N GLY A 8 -4.54 14.55 9.59
CA GLY A 8 -3.26 13.84 9.74
C GLY A 8 -3.41 12.46 10.37
N PHE A 9 -4.28 12.33 11.37
CA PHE A 9 -4.62 11.06 12.02
C PHE A 9 -5.38 10.12 11.07
N ALA A 10 -6.37 10.64 10.35
CA ALA A 10 -7.09 9.87 9.34
C ALA A 10 -6.16 9.37 8.22
N LEU A 11 -5.29 10.24 7.69
CA LEU A 11 -4.30 9.87 6.67
C LEU A 11 -3.36 8.76 7.14
N SER A 12 -2.80 8.90 8.35
CA SER A 12 -1.90 7.89 8.90
C SER A 12 -2.60 6.56 9.17
N LEU A 13 -3.84 6.57 9.66
CA LEU A 13 -4.66 5.36 9.78
C LEU A 13 -4.92 4.70 8.42
N THR A 14 -5.29 5.47 7.40
CA THR A 14 -5.54 4.94 6.05
C THR A 14 -4.28 4.33 5.45
N LEU A 15 -3.12 4.99 5.59
CA LEU A 15 -1.84 4.50 5.07
C LEU A 15 -1.46 3.16 5.73
N ILE A 16 -1.53 3.09 7.06
CA ILE A 16 -1.16 1.88 7.82
C ILE A 16 -2.11 0.72 7.49
N MET A 17 -3.43 0.97 7.45
CA MET A 17 -4.40 -0.08 7.11
C MET A 17 -4.22 -0.59 5.67
N ALA A 18 -4.06 0.33 4.71
CA ALA A 18 -3.92 -0.05 3.29
C ALA A 18 -2.64 -0.84 3.03
N ILE A 19 -1.50 -0.42 3.61
CA ILE A 19 -0.21 -1.11 3.46
C ILE A 19 -0.21 -2.45 4.22
N GLY A 20 -0.78 -2.47 5.42
CA GLY A 20 -0.86 -3.69 6.24
C GLY A 20 -1.73 -4.78 5.60
N ALA A 21 -2.88 -4.40 5.02
CA ALA A 21 -3.76 -5.33 4.33
C ALA A 21 -3.10 -5.94 3.07
N GLN A 22 -2.39 -5.12 2.27
CA GLN A 22 -1.70 -5.58 1.06
C GLN A 22 -0.58 -6.58 1.39
N ASN A 23 0.26 -6.27 2.38
CA ASN A 23 1.34 -7.17 2.80
C ASN A 23 0.83 -8.45 3.49
N ALA A 24 -0.23 -8.37 4.28
CA ALA A 24 -0.86 -9.55 4.89
C ALA A 24 -1.53 -10.44 3.84
N PHE A 25 -2.09 -9.88 2.77
CA PHE A 25 -2.66 -10.63 1.66
C PHE A 25 -1.58 -11.38 0.89
N VAL A 26 -0.49 -10.71 0.52
CA VAL A 26 0.69 -11.33 -0.12
C VAL A 26 1.24 -12.46 0.75
N LEU A 27 1.37 -12.24 2.06
CA LEU A 27 1.88 -13.24 3.00
C LEU A 27 0.92 -14.44 3.13
N ARG A 28 -0.40 -14.21 3.18
CA ARG A 28 -1.41 -15.29 3.20
C ARG A 28 -1.38 -16.13 1.93
N GLN A 29 -1.20 -15.50 0.77
CA GLN A 29 -1.03 -16.22 -0.51
C GLN A 29 0.31 -16.98 -0.53
N GLY A 30 1.39 -16.35 -0.05
CA GLY A 30 2.70 -16.96 0.17
C GLY A 30 2.66 -18.23 1.03
N LEU A 31 1.92 -18.17 2.13
CA LEU A 31 1.75 -19.28 3.07
C LEU A 31 0.89 -20.42 2.48
N ARG A 32 -0.10 -20.09 1.66
CA ARG A 32 -0.91 -21.07 0.91
C ARG A 32 -0.17 -21.68 -0.29
N ARG A 33 0.98 -21.13 -0.70
CA ARG A 33 1.76 -21.52 -1.89
C ARG A 33 0.98 -21.55 -3.20
N GLU A 34 -0.21 -20.96 -3.23
CA GLU A 34 -1.02 -20.79 -4.43
C GLU A 34 -0.82 -19.35 -4.94
N HIS A 35 -0.46 -19.21 -6.21
CA HIS A 35 -0.49 -17.93 -6.94
C HIS A 35 0.31 -16.78 -6.29
N VAL A 36 1.37 -17.09 -5.52
CA VAL A 36 2.22 -16.10 -4.84
C VAL A 36 2.87 -15.13 -5.82
N LEU A 37 3.41 -15.66 -6.92
CA LEU A 37 4.17 -14.93 -7.92
C LEU A 37 3.33 -13.85 -8.63
N PRO A 38 2.12 -14.16 -9.16
CA PRO A 38 1.27 -13.13 -9.75
C PRO A 38 0.77 -12.11 -8.72
N VAL A 39 0.49 -12.51 -7.48
CA VAL A 39 0.05 -11.57 -6.42
C VAL A 39 1.16 -10.58 -6.05
N VAL A 40 2.40 -11.07 -5.88
CA VAL A 40 3.57 -10.23 -5.60
C VAL A 40 3.84 -9.26 -6.74
N LEU A 41 3.82 -9.73 -8.00
CA LEU A 41 4.06 -8.86 -9.15
C LEU A 41 3.00 -7.75 -9.26
N LEU A 42 1.73 -8.06 -8.96
CA LEU A 42 0.65 -7.09 -9.04
C LEU A 42 0.75 -6.04 -7.92
N CYS A 43 1.08 -6.45 -6.69
CA CYS A 43 1.37 -5.53 -5.58
C CYS A 43 2.61 -4.65 -5.87
N ALA A 44 3.74 -5.26 -6.21
CA ALA A 44 4.98 -4.55 -6.49
C ALA A 44 4.84 -3.59 -7.69
N GLY A 45 4.11 -4.01 -8.72
CA GLY A 45 3.78 -3.15 -9.87
C GLY A 45 2.90 -1.96 -9.47
N SER A 46 1.91 -2.17 -8.61
CA SER A 46 1.04 -1.09 -8.12
C SER A 46 1.82 -0.06 -7.27
N ASP A 47 2.69 -0.53 -6.37
CA ASP A 47 3.57 0.34 -5.58
C ASP A 47 4.54 1.13 -6.47
N ALA A 48 5.16 0.46 -7.45
CA ALA A 48 6.05 1.13 -8.41
C ALA A 48 5.33 2.19 -9.24
N LEU A 49 4.10 1.91 -9.68
CA LEU A 49 3.26 2.88 -10.40
C LEU A 49 2.85 4.05 -9.51
N LEU A 50 2.44 3.81 -8.27
CA LEU A 50 2.07 4.86 -7.30
C LEU A 50 3.26 5.75 -6.95
N ILE A 51 4.43 5.16 -6.71
CA ILE A 51 5.67 5.91 -6.48
C ILE A 51 6.04 6.71 -7.72
N GLY A 52 6.00 6.08 -8.91
CA GLY A 52 6.29 6.75 -10.18
C GLY A 52 5.34 7.90 -10.48
N ALA A 53 4.04 7.72 -10.27
CA ALA A 53 3.03 8.76 -10.43
C ALA A 53 3.19 9.89 -9.39
N GLY A 54 3.54 9.54 -8.15
CA GLY A 54 3.87 10.52 -7.12
C GLY A 54 5.09 11.37 -7.49
N VAL A 55 6.18 10.73 -7.92
CA VAL A 55 7.40 11.44 -8.35
C VAL A 55 7.16 12.27 -9.61
N ALA A 56 6.43 11.74 -10.59
CA ALA A 56 6.11 12.45 -11.83
C ALA A 56 5.12 13.60 -11.65
N GLY A 57 4.21 13.52 -10.67
CA GLY A 57 3.22 14.56 -10.36
C GLY A 57 3.72 15.66 -9.40
N PHE A 58 4.85 15.42 -8.71
CA PHE A 58 5.54 16.42 -7.90
C PHE A 58 6.62 17.20 -8.67
N GLY A 59 6.87 16.86 -9.94
CA GLY A 59 7.81 17.53 -10.85
C GLY A 59 7.19 18.67 -11.66
#